data_AF-K1SK74-F1
#
_entry.id   AF-K1SK74-F1
#
_cell.length_a   1.000
_cell.length_b   1.000
_cell.length_c   1.000
_cell.angle_alpha   90.00
_cell.angle_beta   90.00
_cell.angle_gamma   90.00
#
_symmetry.space_group_name_H-M   'P 1'
#
loop_
_entity.id
_entity.type
_entity.pdbx_description
1 polymer ?
#
loop_
_entity_poly.entity_id
_entity_poly.type
_entity_poly.pdbx_seq_one_letter_code
_entity_poly.pdbx_strand_id
1 'polypeptide(L)'
;NPSNPAVVSEIDGEVTMGKVKRGNREIIVTSKTGDQKKYLVSLSKQILVQEHDAVRAGTPLSDGSVTPGDILAIMGPTAVQEYIVNQIQDVYRLQGVAINDKHFEVVVRQMMRKVRIDDPGDTTFLEQELVDKLDFAEENDRIWGKKVVTDGGDSESLKPGQIITARRLRDENSALKRRDLKLVQVRDAVSATSTQILQGITRAALGTKSFMSAASFQETTKVLNEAAIRGKVDYLEGMK
;
A
#
# COMPACT_ATOMS: atom_id res chain seq x y z
N ASN A 1 -5.93 15.71 -5.59
CA ASN A 1 -6.30 16.22 -4.26
C ASN A 1 -7.17 17.46 -4.40
N PRO A 2 -8.18 17.63 -3.53
CA PRO A 2 -9.03 18.82 -3.53
C PRO A 2 -8.21 20.09 -3.31
N SER A 3 -8.66 21.20 -3.89
CA SER A 3 -7.98 22.50 -3.78
C SER A 3 -7.97 23.05 -2.34
N ASN A 4 -8.95 22.67 -1.51
CA ASN A 4 -8.98 22.96 -0.08
C ASN A 4 -9.11 21.66 0.75
N PRO A 5 -8.00 20.97 1.08
CA PRO A 5 -8.04 19.73 1.85
C PRO A 5 -8.25 19.99 3.35
N ALA A 6 -9.18 19.28 3.99
CA ALA A 6 -9.30 19.29 5.45
C ALA A 6 -8.12 18.56 6.10
N VAL A 7 -7.67 19.07 7.25
CA VAL A 7 -6.74 18.32 8.11
C VAL A 7 -7.56 17.37 8.97
N VAL A 8 -7.23 16.09 8.96
CA VAL A 8 -7.97 15.03 9.67
C VAL A 8 -7.09 14.38 10.73
N SER A 9 -7.69 13.97 11.85
CA SER A 9 -6.97 13.21 12.87
C SER A 9 -6.64 11.81 12.38
N GLU A 10 -5.42 11.34 12.59
CA GLU A 10 -4.97 9.99 12.23
C GLU A 10 -5.11 9.00 13.41
N ILE A 11 -5.36 9.50 14.62
CA ILE A 11 -5.50 8.70 15.83
C ILE A 11 -6.74 9.12 16.62
N ASP A 12 -7.26 8.19 17.41
CA ASP A 12 -8.26 8.48 18.43
C ASP A 12 -7.58 9.18 19.61
N GLY A 13 -8.22 10.20 20.18
CA GLY A 13 -7.64 10.89 21.32
C GLY A 13 -8.34 12.16 21.74
N GLU A 14 -7.75 12.84 22.72
CA GLU A 14 -8.16 14.15 23.20
C GLU A 14 -7.34 15.24 22.54
N VAL A 15 -8.01 16.32 22.14
CA VAL A 15 -7.40 17.47 21.45
C VAL A 15 -6.82 18.46 22.45
N THR A 16 -5.60 18.92 22.19
CA THR A 16 -4.95 20.03 22.90
C THR A 16 -4.51 21.09 21.90
N MET A 17 -4.80 22.36 22.19
CA MET A 17 -4.44 23.46 21.30
C MET A 17 -3.00 23.91 21.56
N GLY A 18 -2.17 23.83 20.53
CA GLY A 18 -0.78 24.26 20.58
C GLY A 18 -0.58 25.74 20.25
N LYS A 19 0.71 26.13 20.22
CA LYS A 19 1.12 27.48 19.84
C LYS A 19 0.96 27.70 18.33
N VAL A 20 0.80 28.96 17.94
CA VAL A 20 0.87 29.34 16.52
C VAL A 20 2.32 29.28 16.07
N LYS A 21 2.60 28.54 15.00
CA LYS A 21 3.92 28.44 14.34
C LYS A 21 3.79 28.83 12.88
N ARG A 22 4.50 29.87 12.45
CA ARG A 22 4.62 30.28 11.04
C ARG A 22 3.26 30.39 10.31
N GLY A 23 2.25 30.99 10.97
CA GLY A 23 0.91 31.17 10.38
C GLY A 23 -0.02 29.95 10.49
N ASN A 24 0.44 28.85 11.10
CA ASN A 24 -0.37 27.66 11.37
C ASN A 24 -0.63 27.53 12.87
N ARG A 25 -1.85 27.14 13.24
CA ARG A 25 -2.19 26.65 14.57
C ARG A 25 -1.76 25.19 14.70
N GLU A 26 -0.98 24.88 15.73
CA GLU A 26 -0.67 23.50 16.09
C GLU A 26 -1.85 22.89 16.86
N ILE A 27 -2.33 21.73 16.46
CA ILE A 27 -3.34 20.92 17.15
C ILE A 27 -2.69 19.60 17.51
N ILE A 28 -2.74 19.20 18.78
CA ILE A 28 -2.11 17.98 19.28
C ILE A 28 -3.22 17.02 19.69
N VAL A 29 -3.23 15.80 19.14
CA VAL A 29 -4.14 14.75 19.57
C VAL A 29 -3.34 13.76 20.41
N THR A 30 -3.81 13.48 21.62
CA THR A 30 -3.18 12.53 22.55
C THR A 30 -4.08 11.30 22.69
N SER A 31 -3.59 10.13 22.30
CA SER A 31 -4.26 8.85 22.50
C SER A 31 -4.30 8.47 23.99
N LYS A 32 -5.24 7.60 24.36
CA LYS A 32 -5.29 6.99 25.70
C LYS A 32 -4.03 6.20 26.07
N THR A 33 -3.27 5.76 25.07
CA THR A 33 -1.97 5.05 25.22
C THR A 33 -0.81 6.01 25.49
N GLY A 34 -1.01 7.33 25.40
CA GLY A 34 0.03 8.34 25.54
C GLY A 34 0.69 8.75 24.21
N ASP A 35 0.33 8.13 23.10
CA ASP A 35 0.84 8.51 21.77
C ASP A 35 0.30 9.89 21.37
N GLN A 36 1.19 10.80 20.96
CA GLN A 36 0.83 12.14 20.53
C GLN A 36 1.09 12.34 19.04
N LYS A 37 0.09 12.84 18.32
CA LYS A 37 0.26 13.36 16.95
C LYS A 37 -0.01 14.85 16.90
N LYS A 38 0.80 15.56 16.10
CA LYS A 38 0.73 17.00 15.93
C LYS A 38 0.32 17.33 14.51
N TYR A 39 -0.68 18.18 14.39
CA TYR A 39 -1.27 18.65 13.14
C TYR A 39 -1.08 20.16 13.04
N LEU A 40 -0.75 20.63 11.84
CA LEU A 40 -0.62 22.06 11.57
C LEU A 40 -1.79 22.49 10.69
N VAL A 41 -2.70 23.30 11.27
CA VAL A 41 -3.85 23.84 10.56
C VAL A 41 -3.57 25.31 10.25
N SER A 42 -3.69 25.72 8.98
CA SER A 42 -3.55 27.14 8.61
C SER A 42 -4.57 28.00 9.35
N LEU A 43 -4.15 29.15 9.87
CA LEU A 43 -5.05 30.11 10.52
C LEU A 43 -6.13 30.67 9.58
N SER A 44 -5.94 30.53 8.27
CA SER A 44 -6.94 30.92 7.26
C SER A 44 -8.13 29.97 7.19
N LYS A 45 -8.03 28.77 7.79
CA LYS A 45 -9.10 27.76 7.80
C LYS A 45 -9.84 27.80 9.12
N GLN A 46 -11.14 27.53 9.07
CA GLN A 46 -11.92 27.35 10.28
C GLN A 46 -11.52 26.04 10.96
N ILE A 47 -11.15 26.12 12.24
CA ILE A 47 -10.90 24.95 13.09
C ILE A 47 -12.26 24.45 13.60
N LEU A 48 -12.50 23.14 13.45
CA LEU A 48 -13.78 22.51 13.78
C LEU A 48 -13.83 21.88 15.17
N VAL A 49 -12.67 21.78 15.84
CA VAL A 49 -12.50 21.15 17.16
C VAL A 49 -12.11 22.18 18.21
N GLN A 50 -12.44 21.89 19.47
CA GLN A 50 -12.08 22.68 20.63
C GLN A 50 -11.03 21.98 21.49
N GLU A 51 -10.49 22.71 22.47
CA GLU A 51 -9.58 22.14 23.45
C GLU A 51 -10.33 21.16 24.37
N HIS A 52 -9.73 20.00 24.65
CA HIS A 52 -10.31 18.87 25.38
C HIS A 52 -11.40 18.08 24.63
N ASP A 53 -11.62 18.34 23.34
CA ASP A 53 -12.54 17.52 22.54
C ASP A 53 -11.99 16.11 22.33
N ALA A 54 -12.86 15.11 22.46
CA ALA A 54 -12.56 13.73 22.11
C ALA A 54 -12.85 13.48 20.62
N VAL A 55 -11.81 13.19 19.85
CA VAL A 55 -11.90 12.93 18.41
C VAL A 55 -11.56 11.47 18.10
N ARG A 56 -12.17 10.95 17.04
CA ARG A 56 -11.80 9.65 16.46
C ARG A 56 -10.88 9.84 15.26
N ALA A 57 -10.10 8.82 14.92
CA ALA A 57 -9.37 8.73 13.67
C ALA A 57 -10.33 8.96 12.49
N GLY A 58 -9.95 9.86 11.59
CA GLY A 58 -10.76 10.32 10.45
C GLY A 58 -11.60 11.57 10.74
N THR A 59 -11.67 12.06 11.98
CA THR A 59 -12.43 13.27 12.32
C THR A 59 -11.73 14.52 11.73
N PRO A 60 -12.43 15.37 10.96
CA PRO A 60 -11.86 16.62 10.44
C PRO A 60 -11.57 17.62 11.58
N LEU A 61 -10.33 18.09 11.64
CA LEU A 61 -9.88 19.14 12.56
C LEU A 61 -10.08 20.54 11.99
N SER A 62 -10.19 20.67 10.67
CA SER A 62 -10.41 21.93 9.96
C SER A 62 -11.49 21.80 8.89
N ASP A 63 -11.98 22.94 8.40
CA ASP A 63 -12.78 22.98 7.18
C ASP A 63 -12.03 22.41 5.97
N GLY A 64 -12.81 22.04 4.95
CA GLY A 64 -12.32 21.50 3.69
C GLY A 64 -12.85 20.11 3.40
N SER A 65 -12.47 19.57 2.24
CA SER A 65 -12.82 18.20 1.86
C SER A 65 -11.70 17.25 2.30
N VAL A 66 -12.06 16.12 2.90
CA VAL A 66 -11.09 15.08 3.26
C VAL A 66 -10.54 14.46 1.98
N THR A 67 -9.22 14.28 1.89
CA THR A 67 -8.63 13.70 0.68
C THR A 67 -8.78 12.18 0.69
N PRO A 68 -9.02 11.53 -0.46
CA PRO A 68 -9.06 10.06 -0.53
C PRO A 68 -7.78 9.39 -0.02
N GLY A 69 -6.62 10.07 -0.12
CA GLY A 69 -5.36 9.57 0.41
C GLY A 69 -5.34 9.52 1.93
N ASP A 70 -5.87 10.55 2.58
CA ASP A 70 -5.98 10.57 4.06
C ASP A 70 -6.99 9.52 4.53
N ILE A 71 -8.12 9.37 3.84
CA ILE A 71 -9.09 8.31 4.12
C ILE A 71 -8.41 6.93 4.00
N LEU A 72 -7.55 6.73 2.99
CA LEU A 72 -6.86 5.45 2.79
C LEU A 72 -5.90 5.15 3.93
N ALA A 73 -5.12 6.14 4.33
CA ALA A 73 -4.11 5.98 5.37
C ALA A 73 -4.72 5.78 6.76
N ILE A 74 -5.89 6.39 7.02
CA ILE A 74 -6.50 6.44 8.35
C ILE A 74 -7.60 5.39 8.52
N MET A 75 -8.58 5.37 7.59
CA MET A 75 -9.77 4.52 7.67
C MET A 75 -9.64 3.24 6.85
N GLY A 76 -8.62 3.15 5.99
CA GLY A 76 -8.33 1.95 5.21
C GLY A 76 -9.06 1.87 3.85
N PRO A 77 -8.85 0.78 3.10
CA PRO A 77 -9.25 0.70 1.70
C PRO A 77 -10.76 0.68 1.48
N THR A 78 -11.52 0.02 2.34
CA THR A 78 -12.99 -0.06 2.22
C THR A 78 -13.64 1.31 2.35
N ALA A 79 -13.20 2.11 3.34
CA ALA A 79 -13.73 3.45 3.55
C ALA A 79 -13.47 4.39 2.36
N VAL A 80 -12.29 4.27 1.72
CA VAL A 80 -11.98 5.03 0.50
C VAL A 80 -12.86 4.61 -0.67
N GLN A 81 -13.11 3.32 -0.82
CA GLN A 81 -13.96 2.81 -1.88
C GLN A 81 -15.38 3.35 -1.76
N GLU A 82 -15.98 3.23 -0.57
CA GLU A 82 -17.29 3.78 -0.27
C GLU A 82 -17.32 5.30 -0.48
N TYR A 83 -16.30 6.02 -0.01
CA TYR A 83 -16.20 7.46 -0.21
C TYR A 83 -16.22 7.85 -1.69
N ILE A 84 -15.37 7.22 -2.52
CA ILE A 84 -15.28 7.57 -3.94
C ILE A 84 -16.58 7.20 -4.68
N VAL A 85 -17.14 6.02 -4.40
CA VAL A 85 -18.39 5.59 -5.03
C VAL A 85 -19.53 6.55 -4.69
N ASN A 86 -19.70 6.89 -3.41
CA ASN A 86 -20.75 7.83 -2.98
C ASN A 86 -20.57 9.22 -3.60
N GLN A 87 -19.34 9.77 -3.59
CA GLN A 87 -19.08 11.09 -4.16
C GLN A 87 -19.38 11.17 -5.66
N ILE A 88 -19.04 10.12 -6.42
CA ILE A 88 -19.36 10.08 -7.86
C ILE A 88 -20.87 9.92 -8.06
N GLN A 89 -21.48 9.01 -7.30
CA GLN A 89 -22.91 8.70 -7.38
C GLN A 89 -23.79 9.93 -7.07
N ASP A 90 -23.40 10.74 -6.08
CA ASP A 90 -24.14 11.96 -5.72
C ASP A 90 -24.21 12.97 -6.87
N VAL A 91 -23.15 13.09 -7.68
CA VAL A 91 -23.13 13.96 -8.87
C VAL A 91 -24.09 13.45 -9.94
N TYR A 92 -24.09 12.14 -10.22
CA TYR A 92 -25.01 11.55 -11.20
C TYR A 92 -26.47 11.60 -10.74
N ARG A 93 -26.72 11.35 -9.45
CA ARG A 93 -28.04 11.49 -8.84
C ARG A 93 -28.56 12.92 -8.94
N LEU A 94 -27.70 13.92 -8.70
CA LEU A 94 -28.04 15.35 -8.87
C LEU A 94 -28.49 15.67 -10.31
N GLN A 95 -27.91 14.98 -11.30
CA GLN A 95 -28.26 15.11 -12.71
C GLN A 95 -29.46 14.22 -13.13
N GLY A 96 -30.05 13.48 -12.19
CA GLY A 96 -31.18 12.58 -12.44
C GLY A 96 -30.81 11.28 -13.14
N VAL A 97 -29.51 10.92 -13.20
CA VAL A 97 -29.05 9.69 -13.85
C VAL A 97 -28.79 8.62 -12.79
N ALA A 98 -29.54 7.52 -12.86
CA ALA A 98 -29.34 6.37 -11.98
C ALA A 98 -28.34 5.38 -12.61
N ILE A 99 -27.16 5.25 -12.00
CA ILE A 99 -26.14 4.25 -12.38
C ILE A 99 -25.95 3.30 -11.21
N ASN A 100 -25.78 2.01 -11.49
CA ASN A 100 -25.53 1.02 -10.44
C ASN A 100 -24.11 1.16 -9.87
N ASP A 101 -23.99 1.09 -8.54
CA ASP A 101 -22.72 1.28 -7.82
C ASP A 101 -21.61 0.32 -8.28
N LYS A 102 -21.97 -0.89 -8.74
CA LYS A 102 -21.03 -1.88 -9.29
C LYS A 102 -20.14 -1.32 -10.40
N HIS A 103 -20.64 -0.39 -11.21
CA HIS A 103 -19.85 0.24 -12.27
C HIS A 103 -18.69 1.08 -11.68
N PHE A 104 -19.00 1.87 -10.65
CA PHE A 104 -18.00 2.70 -10.00
C PHE A 104 -17.04 1.85 -9.16
N GLU A 105 -17.53 0.83 -8.47
CA GLU A 105 -16.69 -0.12 -7.72
C GLU A 105 -15.62 -0.76 -8.61
N VAL A 106 -15.98 -1.17 -9.83
CA VAL A 106 -15.01 -1.74 -10.80
C VAL A 106 -13.93 -0.71 -11.15
N VAL A 107 -14.28 0.56 -11.36
CA VAL A 107 -13.32 1.63 -11.65
C VAL A 107 -12.41 1.89 -10.45
N VAL A 108 -12.97 2.02 -9.25
CA VAL A 108 -12.19 2.25 -8.02
C VAL A 108 -11.28 1.06 -7.72
N ARG A 109 -11.72 -0.17 -7.99
CA ARG A 109 -10.88 -1.36 -7.92
C ARG A 109 -9.66 -1.25 -8.83
N GLN A 110 -9.81 -0.73 -10.06
CA GLN A 110 -8.66 -0.50 -10.95
C GLN A 110 -7.72 0.59 -10.42
N MET A 111 -8.26 1.66 -9.83
CA MET A 111 -7.47 2.72 -9.20
C MET A 111 -6.65 2.22 -7.99
N MET A 112 -7.09 1.15 -7.33
CA MET A 112 -6.45 0.55 -6.16
C MET A 112 -5.71 -0.77 -6.47
N ARG A 113 -5.39 -1.03 -7.74
CA ARG A 113 -4.76 -2.31 -8.13
C ARG A 113 -3.30 -2.43 -7.68
N LYS A 114 -2.62 -1.33 -7.35
CA LYS A 114 -1.20 -1.30 -7.00
C LYS A 114 -0.97 -1.13 -5.50
N VAL A 115 0.06 -1.82 -5.01
CA VAL A 115 0.62 -1.63 -3.66
C VAL A 115 2.06 -1.14 -3.78
N ARG A 116 2.51 -0.37 -2.80
CA ARG A 116 3.90 0.06 -2.68
C ARG A 116 4.60 -0.78 -1.64
N ILE A 117 5.76 -1.34 -1.99
CA ILE A 117 6.56 -2.14 -1.06
C ILE A 117 7.20 -1.23 -0.02
N ASP A 118 6.96 -1.54 1.25
CA ASP A 118 7.57 -0.83 2.38
C ASP A 118 8.82 -1.58 2.88
N ASP A 119 8.74 -2.92 3.02
CA ASP A 119 9.88 -3.79 3.30
C ASP A 119 9.80 -5.02 2.36
N PRO A 120 10.82 -5.28 1.52
CA PRO A 120 10.82 -6.44 0.62
C PRO A 120 11.04 -7.79 1.32
N GLY A 121 11.55 -7.83 2.56
CA GLY A 121 11.87 -9.07 3.25
C GLY A 121 12.82 -9.97 2.43
N ASP A 122 12.47 -11.26 2.29
CA ASP A 122 13.20 -12.25 1.50
C ASP A 122 12.58 -12.49 0.10
N THR A 123 11.68 -11.61 -0.34
CA THR A 123 11.07 -11.67 -1.68
C THR A 123 12.00 -11.10 -2.76
N THR A 124 11.56 -11.14 -4.02
CA THR A 124 12.26 -10.52 -5.15
C THR A 124 11.99 -9.03 -5.33
N PHE A 125 11.13 -8.43 -4.49
CA PHE A 125 10.72 -7.03 -4.64
C PHE A 125 11.81 -6.04 -4.26
N LEU A 126 11.67 -4.81 -4.76
CA LEU A 126 12.48 -3.66 -4.35
C LEU A 126 11.69 -2.73 -3.42
N GLU A 127 12.39 -2.09 -2.49
CA GLU A 127 11.78 -1.07 -1.62
C GLU A 127 11.21 0.08 -2.45
N GLN A 128 10.05 0.61 -2.04
CA GLN A 128 9.29 1.66 -2.75
C GLN A 128 8.76 1.27 -4.14
N GLU A 129 8.96 0.03 -4.58
CA GLU A 129 8.44 -0.45 -5.85
C GLU A 129 6.90 -0.48 -5.84
N LEU A 130 6.29 -0.10 -6.97
CA LEU A 130 4.85 -0.23 -7.18
C LEU A 130 4.54 -1.52 -7.94
N VAL A 131 3.99 -2.49 -7.23
CA VAL A 131 3.70 -3.82 -7.76
C VAL A 131 2.19 -4.06 -7.83
N ASP A 132 1.77 -4.99 -8.69
CA ASP A 132 0.38 -5.41 -8.70
C ASP A 132 0.01 -6.13 -7.41
N LYS A 133 -1.18 -5.86 -6.88
CA LYS A 133 -1.63 -6.45 -5.62
C LYS A 133 -1.71 -7.98 -5.69
N LEU A 134 -2.06 -8.53 -6.85
CA LEU A 134 -2.11 -9.98 -7.05
C LEU A 134 -0.69 -10.58 -7.07
N ASP A 135 0.22 -9.97 -7.83
CA ASP A 135 1.63 -10.40 -7.90
C ASP A 135 2.30 -10.36 -6.52
N PHE A 136 2.01 -9.30 -5.74
CA PHE A 136 2.46 -9.18 -4.36
C PHE A 136 1.98 -10.33 -3.47
N ALA A 137 0.70 -10.68 -3.57
CA ALA A 137 0.12 -11.78 -2.79
C ALA A 137 0.75 -13.12 -3.19
N GLU A 138 0.87 -13.39 -4.49
CA GLU A 138 1.47 -14.63 -5.02
C GLU A 138 2.93 -14.80 -4.57
N GLU A 139 3.74 -13.74 -4.62
CA GLU A 139 5.14 -13.79 -4.20
C GLU A 139 5.27 -13.99 -2.68
N ASN A 140 4.41 -13.36 -1.88
CA ASN A 140 4.37 -13.57 -0.45
C ASN A 140 3.95 -15.01 -0.09
N ASP A 141 2.94 -15.55 -0.76
CA ASP A 141 2.52 -16.94 -0.61
C ASP A 141 3.63 -17.91 -1.01
N ARG A 142 4.44 -17.56 -2.04
CA ARG A 142 5.61 -18.34 -2.46
C ARG A 142 6.68 -18.38 -1.36
N ILE A 143 6.87 -17.31 -0.60
CA ILE A 143 7.86 -17.24 0.48
C ILE A 143 7.33 -17.85 1.80
N TRP A 144 6.01 -17.85 1.98
CA TRP A 144 5.36 -18.32 3.20
C TRP A 144 5.80 -19.73 3.62
N GLY A 145 6.20 -19.88 4.88
CA GLY A 145 6.63 -21.16 5.46
C GLY A 145 7.98 -21.69 4.97
N LYS A 146 8.71 -20.95 4.12
CA LYS A 146 10.09 -21.27 3.76
C LYS A 146 11.07 -20.82 4.83
N LYS A 147 12.29 -21.34 4.74
CA LYS A 147 13.41 -21.06 5.64
C LYS A 147 14.59 -20.54 4.83
N VAL A 148 15.33 -19.59 5.38
CA VAL A 148 16.56 -19.06 4.79
C VAL A 148 17.75 -19.68 5.50
N VAL A 149 18.67 -20.26 4.73
CA VAL A 149 19.91 -20.85 5.27
C VAL A 149 20.82 -19.74 5.80
N THR A 150 21.12 -19.77 7.09
CA THR A 150 22.06 -18.83 7.73
C THR A 150 23.47 -19.41 7.72
N ASP A 151 23.60 -20.70 7.98
CA ASP A 151 24.85 -21.45 7.93
C ASP A 151 24.61 -22.80 7.25
N GLY A 152 25.41 -23.11 6.23
CA GLY A 152 25.35 -24.37 5.50
C GLY A 152 25.93 -25.55 6.28
N GLY A 153 26.67 -25.30 7.37
CA GLY A 153 27.38 -26.35 8.10
C GLY A 153 28.31 -27.13 7.17
N ASP A 154 28.20 -28.46 7.19
CA ASP A 154 28.95 -29.36 6.30
C ASP A 154 28.10 -29.89 5.13
N SER A 155 27.00 -29.21 4.78
CA SER A 155 26.20 -29.55 3.59
C SER A 155 26.91 -29.13 2.31
N GLU A 156 27.04 -30.06 1.36
CA GLU A 156 27.50 -29.74 0.01
C GLU A 156 26.40 -29.10 -0.86
N SER A 157 25.13 -29.31 -0.48
CA SER A 157 23.98 -28.94 -1.30
C SER A 157 23.34 -27.61 -0.88
N LEU A 158 23.36 -27.28 0.41
CA LEU A 158 22.76 -26.08 0.98
C LEU A 158 23.81 -25.02 1.28
N LYS A 159 23.64 -23.83 0.70
CA LYS A 159 24.52 -22.68 0.90
C LYS A 159 23.81 -21.56 1.67
N PRO A 160 24.55 -20.75 2.45
CA PRO A 160 24.00 -19.55 3.08
C PRO A 160 23.27 -18.65 2.07
N GLY A 161 22.14 -18.09 2.47
CA GLY A 161 21.26 -17.25 1.64
C GLY A 161 20.23 -17.99 0.79
N GLN A 162 20.28 -19.33 0.72
CA GLN A 162 19.27 -20.08 -0.03
C GLN A 162 17.95 -20.17 0.72
N ILE A 163 16.85 -19.97 -0.02
CA ILE A 163 15.49 -20.15 0.49
C ILE A 163 15.04 -21.58 0.19
N ILE A 164 14.71 -22.34 1.23
CA ILE A 164 14.37 -23.76 1.16
C ILE A 164 13.07 -24.07 1.90
N THR A 165 12.45 -25.20 1.56
CA THR A 165 11.27 -25.69 2.27
C THR A 165 11.69 -26.42 3.55
N ALA A 166 10.81 -26.42 4.56
CA ALA A 166 11.03 -27.17 5.81
C ALA A 166 11.23 -28.68 5.56
N ARG A 167 10.63 -29.23 4.48
CA ARG A 167 10.86 -30.61 4.06
C ARG A 167 12.31 -30.83 3.62
N ARG A 168 12.81 -30.01 2.69
CA ARG A 168 14.18 -30.12 2.17
C ARG A 168 15.23 -29.98 3.28
N LEU A 169 15.02 -29.05 4.22
CA LEU A 169 15.90 -28.90 5.38
C LEU A 169 15.93 -30.17 6.26
N ARG A 170 14.76 -30.77 6.54
CA ARG A 170 14.68 -32.00 7.35
C ARG A 170 15.40 -33.17 6.67
N ASP A 171 15.22 -33.31 5.36
CA ASP A 171 15.86 -34.38 4.59
C ASP A 171 17.39 -34.25 4.63
N GLU A 172 17.91 -33.04 4.40
CA GLU A 172 19.36 -32.75 4.44
C GLU A 172 19.95 -32.93 5.85
N ASN A 173 19.32 -32.35 6.87
CA ASN A 173 19.80 -32.47 8.25
C ASN A 173 19.73 -33.92 8.76
N SER A 174 18.80 -34.73 8.28
CA SER A 174 18.76 -36.17 8.59
C SER A 174 19.92 -36.93 7.94
N ALA A 175 20.37 -36.53 6.75
CA ALA A 175 21.55 -37.11 6.09
C ALA A 175 22.87 -36.67 6.74
N LEU A 176 22.96 -35.41 7.19
CA LEU A 176 24.13 -34.89 7.91
C LEU A 176 24.25 -35.53 9.30
N LYS A 177 23.13 -35.66 10.03
CA LYS A 177 23.10 -36.31 11.36
C LYS A 177 23.54 -37.78 11.30
N ARG A 178 23.21 -38.51 10.23
CA ARG A 178 23.67 -39.91 10.05
C ARG A 178 25.18 -40.03 9.79
N ARG A 179 25.83 -38.95 9.38
CA ARG A 179 27.26 -38.88 9.09
C ARG A 179 28.06 -38.16 10.18
N ASP A 180 27.42 -37.82 11.31
CA ASP A 180 27.99 -37.01 12.40
C ASP A 180 28.60 -35.67 11.94
N LEU A 181 27.97 -35.06 10.93
CA LEU A 181 28.37 -33.77 10.36
C LEU A 181 27.59 -32.59 10.95
N LYS A 182 28.13 -31.38 10.84
CA LYS A 182 27.45 -30.16 11.30
C LYS A 182 26.18 -29.91 10.50
N LEU A 183 25.09 -29.73 11.24
CA LEU A 183 23.75 -29.47 10.70
C LEU A 183 23.65 -28.06 10.12
N VAL A 184 22.77 -27.93 9.13
CA VAL A 184 22.43 -26.66 8.49
C VAL A 184 21.58 -25.85 9.46
N GLN A 185 21.96 -24.60 9.69
CA GLN A 185 21.20 -23.64 10.47
C GLN A 185 20.37 -22.75 9.56
N VAL A 186 19.15 -22.44 10.00
CA VAL A 186 18.21 -21.63 9.24
C VAL A 186 17.50 -20.62 10.13
N ARG A 187 16.98 -19.57 9.50
CA ARG A 187 15.94 -18.70 10.05
C ARG A 187 14.66 -18.80 9.23
N ASP A 188 13.59 -18.22 9.74
CA ASP A 188 12.32 -18.14 9.02
C ASP A 188 12.43 -17.09 7.92
N ALA A 189 11.84 -17.39 6.76
CA ALA A 189 11.76 -16.42 5.67
C ALA A 189 10.70 -15.36 5.98
N VAL A 190 11.03 -14.11 5.74
CA VAL A 190 10.19 -12.95 5.99
C VAL A 190 9.51 -12.54 4.69
N SER A 191 8.18 -12.48 4.69
CA SER A 191 7.40 -11.98 3.57
C SER A 191 7.52 -10.47 3.44
N ALA A 192 7.31 -9.93 2.23
CA ALA A 192 7.30 -8.49 2.02
C ALA A 192 6.09 -7.84 2.69
N THR A 193 6.26 -6.59 3.14
CA THR A 193 5.17 -5.72 3.59
C THR A 193 4.92 -4.62 2.58
N SER A 194 3.67 -4.17 2.47
CA SER A 194 3.29 -3.14 1.51
C SER A 194 2.15 -2.28 2.01
N THR A 195 2.09 -1.06 1.48
CA THR A 195 1.02 -0.11 1.70
C THR A 195 0.17 0.01 0.43
N GLN A 196 -1.16 -0.06 0.59
CA GLN A 196 -2.10 0.16 -0.50
C GLN A 196 -1.98 1.58 -1.05
N ILE A 197 -1.94 1.72 -2.38
CA ILE A 197 -1.92 3.03 -3.03
C ILE A 197 -3.21 3.24 -3.84
N LEU A 198 -3.72 4.47 -3.81
CA LEU A 198 -4.77 4.92 -4.72
C LEU A 198 -4.15 5.74 -5.85
N GLN A 199 -4.33 5.29 -7.09
CA GLN A 199 -3.87 6.00 -8.28
C GLN A 199 -5.05 6.66 -9.01
N GLY A 200 -4.81 7.80 -9.64
CA GLY A 200 -5.76 8.36 -10.60
C GLY A 200 -5.95 7.41 -11.79
N ILE A 201 -7.12 7.44 -12.43
CA ILE A 201 -7.50 6.52 -13.52
C ILE A 201 -6.45 6.51 -14.65
N THR A 202 -5.98 7.69 -15.08
CA THR A 202 -4.94 7.82 -16.11
C THR A 202 -3.66 7.07 -15.74
N ARG A 203 -3.19 7.21 -14.49
CA ARG A 203 -1.96 6.55 -14.02
C ARG A 203 -2.17 5.04 -13.85
N ALA A 204 -3.34 4.63 -13.38
CA ALA A 204 -3.70 3.22 -13.24
C ALA A 204 -3.78 2.50 -14.61
N ALA A 205 -4.28 3.19 -15.65
CA ALA A 205 -4.34 2.69 -17.02
C ALA A 205 -2.94 2.52 -17.65
N LEU A 206 -2.04 3.50 -17.45
CA LEU A 206 -0.64 3.41 -17.90
C LEU A 206 0.15 2.33 -17.13
N GLY A 207 -0.23 2.03 -15.89
CA GLY A 207 0.40 1.01 -15.03
C GLY A 207 -0.12 -0.41 -15.22
N THR A 208 -0.70 -0.74 -16.38
CA THR A 208 -1.12 -2.11 -16.73
C THR A 208 0.07 -2.99 -17.10
N LYS A 209 -0.10 -4.33 -16.99
CA LYS A 209 0.96 -5.30 -17.34
C LYS A 209 1.24 -5.31 -18.84
N SER A 210 0.18 -5.27 -19.65
CA SER A 210 0.29 -5.21 -21.11
C SER A 210 0.78 -3.83 -21.53
N PHE A 211 2.02 -3.77 -22.03
CA PHE A 211 2.56 -2.53 -22.56
C PHE A 211 1.86 -2.14 -23.87
N MET A 212 1.30 -3.11 -24.60
CA MET A 212 0.49 -2.83 -25.80
C MET A 212 -0.80 -2.11 -25.45
N SER A 213 -1.54 -2.59 -24.44
CA SER A 213 -2.74 -1.92 -23.94
C SER A 213 -2.40 -0.53 -23.38
N ALA A 214 -1.36 -0.41 -22.55
CA ALA A 214 -0.91 0.86 -22.00
C ALA A 214 -0.52 1.88 -23.09
N ALA A 215 0.29 1.47 -24.08
CA ALA A 215 0.76 2.34 -25.16
C ALA A 215 -0.38 2.84 -26.06
N SER A 216 -1.47 2.09 -26.11
CA SER A 216 -2.65 2.46 -26.88
C SER A 216 -3.56 3.48 -26.20
N PHE A 217 -3.38 3.72 -24.90
CA PHE A 217 -4.15 4.70 -24.13
C PHE A 217 -3.53 6.10 -24.27
N GLN A 218 -2.33 6.31 -23.73
CA GLN A 218 -1.57 7.58 -23.78
C GLN A 218 -0.06 7.31 -23.66
N GLU A 219 0.76 8.37 -23.81
CA GLU A 219 2.23 8.32 -23.60
C GLU A 219 2.97 7.23 -24.42
N THR A 220 2.47 6.89 -25.62
CA THR A 220 2.93 5.76 -26.45
C THR A 220 4.45 5.65 -26.57
N THR A 221 5.14 6.75 -26.90
CA THR A 221 6.61 6.76 -27.05
C THR A 221 7.34 6.36 -25.77
N LYS A 222 6.87 6.85 -24.62
CA LYS A 222 7.48 6.56 -23.32
C LYS A 222 7.24 5.11 -22.92
N VAL A 223 6.02 4.61 -23.10
CA VAL A 223 5.65 3.22 -22.77
C VAL A 223 6.45 2.23 -23.61
N LEU A 224 6.55 2.46 -24.93
CA LEU A 224 7.31 1.59 -25.83
C LEU A 224 8.82 1.63 -25.56
N ASN A 225 9.38 2.81 -25.28
CA ASN A 225 10.80 2.92 -24.91
C ASN A 225 11.12 2.17 -23.62
N GLU A 226 10.28 2.31 -22.58
CA GLU A 226 10.48 1.59 -21.32
C GLU A 226 10.34 0.07 -21.50
N ALA A 227 9.39 -0.38 -22.32
CA ALA A 227 9.23 -1.79 -22.66
C ALA A 227 10.45 -2.33 -23.43
N ALA A 228 10.98 -1.58 -24.39
CA ALA A 228 12.16 -1.96 -25.17
C ALA A 228 13.42 -2.04 -24.29
N ILE A 229 13.66 -1.05 -23.43
CA ILE A 229 14.82 -1.02 -22.52
C ILE A 229 14.78 -2.22 -21.56
N ARG A 230 13.60 -2.58 -21.06
CA ARG A 230 13.42 -3.70 -20.12
C ARG A 230 13.27 -5.06 -20.81
N GLY A 231 13.22 -5.11 -22.14
CA GLY A 231 12.95 -6.34 -22.88
C GLY A 231 11.62 -7.00 -22.49
N LYS A 232 10.57 -6.20 -22.23
CA LYS A 232 9.27 -6.72 -21.78
C LYS A 232 8.63 -7.58 -22.87
N VAL A 233 8.05 -8.70 -22.44
CA VAL A 233 7.21 -9.57 -23.28
C VAL A 233 5.75 -9.36 -22.87
N ASP A 234 4.87 -9.16 -23.86
CA ASP A 234 3.43 -9.08 -23.64
C ASP A 234 2.82 -10.47 -23.87
N TYR A 235 2.15 -11.00 -22.86
CA TYR A 235 1.53 -12.33 -22.90
C TYR A 235 0.10 -12.31 -23.47
N LEU A 236 -0.39 -11.15 -23.92
CA LEU A 236 -1.74 -10.96 -24.47
C LEU A 236 -2.84 -11.36 -23.47
N GLU A 237 -2.55 -11.21 -22.18
CA GLU A 237 -3.50 -11.46 -21.11
C GLU A 237 -4.40 -10.23 -20.90
N GLY A 238 -5.67 -10.38 -21.23
CA GLY A 238 -6.69 -9.34 -21.05
C GLY A 238 -7.24 -8.79 -22.37
N MET A 239 -8.13 -7.80 -22.26
CA MET A 239 -8.68 -7.08 -23.40
C MET A 239 -8.22 -5.61 -23.35
N LYS A 240 -8.13 -5.00 -24.54
CA LYS A 240 -7.93 -3.56 -24.70
C LYS A 240 -9.24 -2.81 -24.49
#